data_AF-A0A7V9NGK3-F1
#
_entry.id   AF-A0A7V9NGK3-F1
#
_cell.length_a   1.000
_cell.length_b   1.000
_cell.length_c   1.000
_cell.angle_alpha   90.00
_cell.angle_beta   90.00
_cell.angle_gamma   90.00
#
_symmetry.space_group_name_H-M   'P 1'
#
loop_
_entity.id
_entity.type
_entity.pdbx_description
1 polymer ?
#
loop_
_entity_poly.entity_id
_entity_poly.type
_entity_poly.pdbx_seq_one_letter_code
_entity_poly.pdbx_strand_id
1 'polypeptide(L)'
;MASRPKVTQQKRARERARQERQQEKVRRRDEAKVRKTNTPGAIGGEDPDIAGIIPGPQPSPWGDEDLLPLDDEDEVENAAGANGGGH
;
A
#
# COMPACT_ATOMS: atom_id res chain seq x y z
N MET A 1 -49.55 10.94 -11.98
CA MET A 1 -48.23 10.29 -11.74
C MET A 1 -47.14 11.19 -12.30
N ALA A 2 -46.22 11.67 -11.47
CA ALA A 2 -45.21 12.64 -11.89
C ALA A 2 -44.12 11.99 -12.75
N SER A 3 -43.86 12.53 -13.95
CA SER A 3 -42.80 12.04 -14.83
C SER A 3 -41.41 12.40 -14.29
N ARG A 4 -40.52 11.41 -14.15
CA ARG A 4 -39.12 11.63 -13.79
C ARG A 4 -38.44 12.59 -14.78
N PRO A 5 -37.62 13.55 -14.32
CA PRO A 5 -36.90 14.46 -15.21
C PRO A 5 -35.96 13.65 -16.13
N LYS A 6 -36.03 13.94 -17.43
CA LYS A 6 -35.20 13.28 -18.44
C LYS A 6 -33.73 13.58 -18.17
N VAL A 7 -32.95 12.54 -17.84
CA VAL A 7 -31.50 12.64 -17.67
C VAL A 7 -30.87 13.13 -18.99
N THR A 8 -29.99 14.12 -18.90
CA THR A 8 -29.32 14.70 -20.07
C THR A 8 -28.47 13.65 -20.80
N GLN A 9 -28.33 13.78 -22.13
CA GLN A 9 -27.55 12.84 -22.93
C GLN A 9 -26.10 12.71 -22.45
N GLN A 10 -25.50 13.82 -22.01
CA GLN A 10 -24.15 13.85 -21.45
C GLN A 10 -24.01 12.99 -20.19
N LYS A 11 -25.01 13.02 -19.28
CA LYS A 11 -24.99 12.18 -18.08
C LYS A 11 -25.08 10.70 -18.43
N ARG A 12 -25.90 10.33 -19.43
CA ARG A 12 -25.98 8.95 -19.94
C ARG A 12 -24.68 8.48 -20.58
N ALA A 13 -24.01 9.34 -21.35
CA ALA A 13 -22.71 9.02 -21.95
C ALA A 13 -21.62 8.80 -20.88
N ARG A 14 -21.56 9.67 -19.86
CA ARG A 14 -20.62 9.54 -18.75
C ARG A 14 -20.85 8.28 -17.92
N GLU A 15 -22.10 7.89 -17.74
CA GLU A 15 -22.46 6.65 -17.04
C GLU A 15 -22.02 5.41 -17.83
N ARG A 16 -22.29 5.35 -19.14
CA ARG A 16 -21.82 4.26 -20.01
C ARG A 16 -20.30 4.12 -19.96
N ALA A 17 -19.56 5.23 -20.11
CA ALA A 17 -18.10 5.21 -20.06
C ALA A 17 -17.55 4.70 -18.72
N ARG A 18 -18.24 4.98 -17.59
CA ARG A 18 -17.86 4.43 -16.28
C ARG A 18 -18.12 2.92 -16.22
N GLN A 19 -19.29 2.48 -16.70
CA GLN A 19 -19.64 1.06 -16.72
C GLN A 19 -18.68 0.27 -17.61
N GLU A 20 -18.36 0.77 -18.80
CA GLU A 20 -17.41 0.15 -19.73
C GLU A 20 -16.02 -0.02 -19.09
N ARG A 21 -15.47 1.03 -18.47
CA ARG A 21 -14.18 0.95 -17.77
C ARG A 21 -14.20 -0.03 -16.61
N GLN A 22 -15.31 -0.10 -15.87
CA GLN A 22 -15.46 -1.06 -14.78
C GLN A 22 -15.50 -2.49 -15.31
N GLN A 23 -16.28 -2.75 -16.37
CA GLN A 23 -16.35 -4.05 -17.04
C GLN A 23 -14.99 -4.47 -17.58
N GLU A 24 -14.27 -3.58 -18.25
CA GLU A 24 -12.92 -3.85 -18.77
C GLU A 24 -11.94 -4.18 -17.64
N LYS A 25 -11.99 -3.44 -16.53
CA LYS A 25 -11.14 -3.72 -15.36
C LYS A 25 -11.44 -5.08 -14.74
N VAL A 26 -12.72 -5.47 -14.68
CA VAL A 26 -13.12 -6.81 -14.21
C VAL A 26 -12.62 -7.87 -15.17
N ARG A 27 -12.86 -7.71 -16.47
CA ARG A 27 -12.38 -8.63 -17.52
C ARG A 27 -10.87 -8.85 -17.44
N ARG A 28 -10.08 -7.78 -17.33
CA ARG A 28 -8.62 -7.86 -17.19
C ARG A 28 -8.19 -8.62 -15.92
N ARG A 29 -8.91 -8.43 -14.81
CA ARG A 29 -8.62 -9.16 -13.56
C ARG A 29 -8.92 -10.64 -13.71
N ASP A 30 -10.03 -10.99 -14.34
CA ASP A 30 -10.41 -12.39 -14.53
C ASP A 30 -9.47 -13.10 -15.52
N GLU A 31 -9.09 -12.44 -16.61
CA GLU A 31 -8.03 -12.89 -17.52
C GLU A 31 -6.69 -13.10 -16.78
N ALA A 32 -6.32 -12.19 -15.87
CA ALA A 32 -5.09 -12.34 -15.08
C ALA A 32 -5.16 -13.51 -14.09
N LYS A 33 -6.31 -13.74 -13.46
CA LYS A 33 -6.53 -14.91 -12.60
C LYS A 33 -6.41 -16.21 -13.40
N VAL A 34 -7.08 -16.30 -14.55
CA VAL A 34 -7.03 -17.47 -15.43
C VAL A 34 -5.60 -17.74 -15.92
N ARG A 35 -4.86 -16.69 -16.31
CA ARG A 35 -3.45 -16.85 -16.66
C ARG A 35 -2.65 -17.37 -15.47
N LYS A 36 -2.81 -16.78 -14.28
CA LYS A 36 -2.10 -17.23 -13.07
C LYS A 36 -2.41 -18.69 -12.71
N THR A 37 -3.64 -19.16 -12.89
CA THR A 37 -4.01 -20.57 -12.62
C THR A 37 -3.50 -21.52 -13.68
N ASN A 38 -3.44 -21.08 -14.94
CA ASN A 38 -3.02 -21.92 -16.07
C ASN A 38 -1.51 -21.94 -16.27
N THR A 39 -0.79 -20.92 -15.81
CA THR A 39 0.67 -20.93 -15.80
C THR A 39 1.12 -21.97 -14.78
N PRO A 40 1.84 -23.04 -15.20
CA PRO A 40 2.41 -23.97 -14.24
C PRO A 40 3.34 -23.19 -13.32
N GLY A 41 3.19 -23.40 -12.01
CA GLY A 41 4.15 -22.88 -11.04
C GLY A 41 5.55 -23.44 -11.34
N ALA A 42 6.59 -22.73 -10.91
CA ALA A 42 7.95 -23.25 -11.01
C ALA A 42 8.02 -24.64 -10.34
N ILE A 43 8.67 -25.59 -11.00
CA ILE A 43 8.80 -26.97 -10.53
C ILE A 43 9.54 -26.92 -9.18
N GLY A 44 8.95 -27.46 -8.12
CA GLY A 44 9.54 -27.44 -6.77
C GLY A 44 9.26 -26.17 -5.95
N GLY A 45 8.46 -25.22 -6.48
CA GLY A 45 8.08 -24.00 -5.75
C GLY A 45 9.18 -22.94 -5.64
N GLU A 46 10.36 -23.20 -6.22
CA GLU A 46 11.51 -22.31 -6.26
C GLU A 46 11.75 -21.86 -7.71
N ASP A 47 12.08 -20.58 -7.91
CA ASP A 47 12.35 -20.04 -9.24
C ASP A 47 13.74 -20.54 -9.71
N PRO A 48 13.88 -21.16 -10.89
CA PRO A 48 15.16 -21.66 -11.38
C PRO A 48 16.26 -20.58 -11.45
N ASP A 49 15.89 -19.31 -11.62
CA ASP A 49 16.85 -18.21 -11.67
C ASP A 49 17.34 -17.78 -10.28
N ILE A 50 16.56 -18.04 -9.22
CA ILE A 50 16.93 -17.71 -7.83
C ILE A 50 17.37 -18.91 -7.00
N ALA A 51 17.10 -20.14 -7.47
CA ALA A 51 17.39 -21.36 -6.74
C ALA A 51 18.88 -21.44 -6.37
N GLY A 52 19.15 -21.60 -5.08
CA GLY A 52 20.52 -21.68 -4.55
C GLY A 52 21.25 -20.35 -4.36
N ILE A 53 20.62 -19.20 -4.63
CA ILE A 53 21.20 -17.89 -4.30
C ILE A 53 20.97 -17.60 -2.81
N ILE A 54 22.07 -17.35 -2.08
CA ILE A 54 22.02 -16.86 -0.70
C ILE A 54 22.02 -15.34 -0.75
N PRO A 55 20.92 -14.64 -0.39
CA PRO A 55 20.89 -13.19 -0.39
C PRO A 55 21.86 -12.65 0.66
N GLY A 56 22.74 -11.74 0.24
CA GLY A 56 23.64 -11.02 1.13
C GLY A 56 22.91 -9.89 1.88
N PRO A 57 23.59 -9.23 2.85
CA PRO A 57 23.06 -8.03 3.48
C PRO A 57 22.85 -6.93 2.44
N GLN A 58 21.59 -6.54 2.22
CA GLN A 58 21.24 -5.43 1.34
C GLN A 58 21.34 -4.12 2.14
N PRO A 59 22.13 -3.13 1.70
CA PRO A 59 22.21 -1.84 2.39
C PRO A 59 20.86 -1.11 2.36
N SER A 60 20.58 -0.34 3.42
CA SER A 60 19.39 0.50 3.50
C SER A 60 19.34 1.50 2.35
N PRO A 61 18.23 1.61 1.60
CA PRO A 61 18.06 2.63 0.55
C PRO A 61 18.13 4.07 1.09
N TRP A 62 17.98 4.27 2.39
CA TRP A 62 17.91 5.57 3.06
C TRP A 62 19.12 5.84 3.97
N GLY A 63 20.17 5.02 3.89
CA GLY A 63 21.37 5.14 4.72
C GLY A 63 21.19 4.55 6.13
N ASP A 64 22.30 4.49 6.86
CA ASP A 64 22.36 3.96 8.24
C ASP A 64 22.13 5.08 9.29
N GLU A 65 21.77 6.29 8.85
CA GLU A 65 21.66 7.49 9.68
C GLU A 65 20.49 7.42 10.69
N ASP A 66 19.49 6.58 10.44
CA ASP A 66 18.36 6.32 11.36
C ASP A 66 18.73 5.40 12.55
N LEU A 67 19.95 4.84 12.60
CA LEU A 67 20.45 4.04 13.72
C LEU A 67 21.19 4.87 14.79
N LEU A 68 21.22 6.20 14.67
CA LEU A 68 21.81 7.05 15.70
C LEU A 68 20.96 6.99 16.99
N PRO A 69 21.54 6.70 18.16
CA PRO A 69 20.80 6.70 19.43
C PRO A 69 20.15 8.06 19.69
N LEU A 70 18.83 8.08 19.83
CA LEU A 70 18.02 9.24 20.22
C LEU A 70 18.09 9.50 21.73
N ASP A 71 19.24 9.29 22.38
CA ASP A 71 19.38 9.43 23.83
C ASP A 71 20.47 10.45 24.13
N ASP A 72 20.09 11.73 24.27
CA ASP A 72 20.83 12.77 25.04
C ASP A 72 20.05 14.11 25.17
N GLU A 73 18.71 14.18 25.02
CA GLU A 73 17.97 15.46 25.07
C GLU A 73 16.92 15.58 26.21
N ASP A 74 16.67 14.54 27.02
CA ASP A 74 15.57 14.55 28.02
C ASP A 74 15.99 14.83 29.49
N GLU A 75 17.23 15.22 29.79
CA GLU A 75 17.66 15.46 31.19
C GLU A 75 17.43 16.88 31.74
N VAL A 76 16.94 17.86 30.97
CA VAL A 76 16.92 19.28 31.43
C VAL A 76 15.59 19.81 31.99
N GLU A 77 14.47 19.08 32.00
CA GLU A 77 13.17 19.66 32.41
C GLU A 77 12.62 19.29 33.81
N ASN A 78 13.26 18.42 34.61
CA ASN A 78 12.65 17.96 35.88
C ASN A 78 13.41 18.32 37.17
N ALA A 79 14.06 19.49 37.24
CA ALA A 79 14.75 19.96 38.45
C ALA A 79 14.17 21.24 39.10
N ALA A 80 12.97 21.71 38.70
CA ALA A 80 12.41 22.99 39.17
C ALA A 80 11.03 22.91 39.84
N GLY A 81 10.62 21.75 40.39
CA GLY A 81 9.26 21.56 40.92
C GLY A 81 9.14 21.11 42.39
N ALA A 82 10.23 20.98 43.14
CA ALA A 82 10.18 20.45 44.50
C ALA A 82 10.78 21.42 45.52
N ASN A 83 9.97 22.38 46.01
CA ASN A 83 9.99 22.85 47.41
C ASN A 83 8.96 23.96 47.69
N GLY A 84 8.18 23.79 48.77
CA GLY A 84 7.43 24.88 49.43
C GLY A 84 5.96 24.52 49.74
N GLY A 85 5.70 23.70 50.75
CA GLY A 85 5.15 24.18 52.04
C GLY A 85 3.65 23.85 52.12
N GLY A 86 3.12 23.10 53.08
CA GLY A 86 3.39 23.15 54.51
C GLY A 86 2.57 24.27 55.13
N HIS A 87 1.33 23.96 55.54
CA HIS A 87 0.55 24.38 56.73
C HIS A 87 -0.96 24.28 56.44
#